data_AF-A0AAN7TEZ7-F1
#
_entry.id   AF-A0AAN7TEZ7-F1
#
_cell.length_a   1.000
_cell.length_b   1.000
_cell.length_c   1.000
_cell.angle_alpha   90.00
_cell.angle_beta   90.00
_cell.angle_gamma   90.00
#
_symmetry.space_group_name_H-M   'P 1'
#
loop_
_entity.id
_entity.type
_entity.pdbx_description
1 polymer ?
#
loop_
_entity_poly.entity_id
_entity_poly.type
_entity_poly.pdbx_seq_one_letter_code
_entity_poly.pdbx_strand_id
1 'polypeptide(L)'
;MLLLRTTAVLASSLARATAFVDYGLVYPASFDVGIASTLEGDADYTKQSITLSPSSPFLTLDYGTELAGFPFFDIASLSAPTQIEVKYSEQYNALADAQSDGPWTFVNGLANTFRMETFILTSTGRTESFFIQGGQRWETVRLLTNTTVTFSAIGMNASSAHIPAADLPAKFSTSNDLFNGIWNLGGVVAQTSQSDKGLGLANYTMSFMTKIVRGGTGWTVASGILPDGASFVLTSDYPTDNTFVNTNRTLLPPNTLIFNFGWCAVNEEQWYNISTTLTASGYNVTLDGKPIAFVPVAEAAYYAASQRLTSGSPTGGTFGFGPFQDEAAYVKDVLVTAANGTTLYQNNMTSEDVLIEYNVASLAKSVCMDGAKRDRLVWIGEFYHTTRIILASTRRIDYILGTIAFEFERQLSDGPFAGFVPIDPQLGSRPENKDAFMNQYGGLIDYQDLFLCAIGNSFRSTSDIANLSPYWTNIRALAKARLA
;
A
#
# COMPACT_ATOMS: atom_id res chain seq x y z
N MET A 1 -38.81 21.10 12.82
CA MET A 1 -38.80 20.31 11.56
C MET A 1 -37.46 20.58 10.90
N LEU A 2 -36.51 19.66 11.08
CA LEU A 2 -35.08 19.92 10.91
C LEU A 2 -34.65 19.59 9.47
N LEU A 3 -34.05 20.55 8.76
CA LEU A 3 -33.43 20.26 7.46
C LEU A 3 -32.18 19.40 7.69
N LEU A 4 -32.16 18.19 7.14
CA LEU A 4 -30.90 17.48 6.94
C LEU A 4 -30.04 18.30 5.98
N ARG A 5 -28.85 18.69 6.43
CA ARG A 5 -27.83 19.27 5.55
C ARG A 5 -27.23 18.16 4.72
N THR A 6 -27.28 18.31 3.41
CA THR A 6 -26.49 17.50 2.49
C THR A 6 -25.01 17.75 2.74
N THR A 7 -24.31 16.76 3.29
CA THR A 7 -22.85 16.74 3.37
C THR A 7 -22.30 16.54 1.97
N ALA A 8 -22.16 17.63 1.22
CA ALA A 8 -21.39 17.61 -0.01
C ALA A 8 -19.95 17.23 0.33
N VAL A 9 -19.54 16.02 -0.06
CA VAL A 9 -18.13 15.64 -0.06
C VAL A 9 -17.45 16.62 -1.01
N LEU A 10 -16.71 17.56 -0.43
CA LEU A 10 -15.82 18.45 -1.16
C LEU A 10 -14.73 17.57 -1.76
N ALA A 11 -14.95 17.15 -3.00
CA ALA A 11 -13.90 16.67 -3.87
C ALA A 11 -12.91 17.83 -4.05
N SER A 12 -11.92 17.90 -3.18
CA SER A 12 -10.77 18.77 -3.37
C SER A 12 -10.14 18.35 -4.68
N SER A 13 -10.11 19.28 -5.63
CA SER A 13 -9.41 19.10 -6.89
C SER A 13 -7.92 19.13 -6.62
N LEU A 14 -7.39 18.01 -6.10
CA LEU A 14 -5.96 17.75 -6.02
C LEU A 14 -5.40 17.91 -7.44
N ALA A 15 -4.49 18.89 -7.58
CA ALA A 15 -3.79 19.08 -8.82
C ALA A 15 -2.99 17.81 -9.11
N ARG A 16 -3.27 17.14 -10.24
CA ARG A 16 -2.45 16.02 -10.72
C ARG A 16 -1.07 16.52 -11.12
N ALA A 17 -0.19 16.69 -10.13
CA ALA A 17 1.23 16.94 -10.35
C ALA A 17 1.96 15.61 -10.56
N THR A 18 2.71 15.52 -11.66
CA THR A 18 3.66 14.45 -12.04
C THR A 18 3.07 13.10 -12.54
N ALA A 19 3.13 12.94 -13.86
CA ALA A 19 3.42 11.70 -14.59
C ALA A 19 2.70 10.38 -14.20
N PHE A 20 1.39 10.40 -13.94
CA PHE A 20 0.61 9.16 -14.02
C PHE A 20 0.47 8.75 -15.50
N VAL A 21 1.13 7.66 -15.90
CA VAL A 21 0.90 7.02 -17.20
C VAL A 21 -0.47 6.34 -17.14
N ASP A 22 -1.39 6.78 -17.98
CA ASP A 22 -2.69 6.12 -18.13
C ASP A 22 -2.49 4.80 -18.88
N TYR A 23 -2.67 3.69 -18.16
CA TYR A 23 -2.60 2.34 -18.73
C TYR A 23 -3.99 1.78 -19.12
N GLY A 24 -5.05 2.57 -18.95
CA GLY A 24 -6.40 2.24 -19.34
C GLY A 24 -7.15 1.32 -18.37
N LEU A 25 -8.36 0.95 -18.78
CA LEU A 25 -9.24 0.08 -18.00
C LEU A 25 -9.07 -1.38 -18.44
N VAL A 26 -8.77 -2.25 -17.49
CA VAL A 26 -8.75 -3.71 -17.62
C VAL A 26 -10.05 -4.26 -17.05
N TYR A 27 -10.56 -5.33 -17.64
CA TYR A 27 -11.84 -5.94 -17.30
C TYR A 27 -11.63 -7.42 -16.99
N PRO A 28 -12.52 -8.05 -16.21
CA PRO A 28 -12.53 -9.49 -16.01
C PRO A 28 -12.54 -10.25 -17.35
N ALA A 29 -11.97 -11.45 -17.36
CA ALA A 29 -12.08 -12.39 -18.47
C ALA A 29 -13.39 -13.18 -18.40
N SER A 30 -13.75 -13.65 -17.20
CA SER A 30 -14.99 -14.38 -16.93
C SER A 30 -15.59 -14.00 -15.58
N PHE A 31 -16.85 -14.38 -15.37
CA PHE A 31 -17.59 -14.12 -14.14
C PHE A 31 -18.61 -15.22 -13.83
N ASP A 32 -19.10 -15.21 -12.58
CA ASP A 32 -20.30 -15.94 -12.15
C ASP A 32 -21.17 -15.07 -11.23
N VAL A 33 -22.48 -15.31 -11.19
CA VAL A 33 -23.43 -14.65 -10.29
C VAL A 33 -24.30 -15.69 -9.56
N GLY A 34 -24.15 -15.78 -8.24
CA GLY A 34 -24.74 -16.85 -7.45
C GLY A 34 -24.99 -16.53 -5.98
N ILE A 35 -25.17 -17.59 -5.19
CA ILE A 35 -25.42 -17.54 -3.73
C ILE A 35 -24.13 -17.59 -2.89
N ALA A 36 -22.99 -17.85 -3.52
CA ALA A 36 -21.65 -17.89 -2.96
C ALA A 36 -20.64 -17.59 -4.09
N SER A 37 -19.35 -17.44 -3.77
CA SER A 37 -18.31 -17.38 -4.79
C SER A 37 -18.02 -18.77 -5.39
N THR A 38 -17.59 -18.81 -6.66
CA THR A 38 -17.18 -20.05 -7.35
C THR A 38 -15.90 -19.85 -8.18
N LEU A 39 -15.13 -20.92 -8.34
CA LEU A 39 -13.92 -20.94 -9.18
C LEU A 39 -14.27 -21.12 -10.67
N GLU A 40 -15.35 -21.84 -10.96
CA GLU A 40 -15.83 -22.09 -12.32
C GLU A 40 -16.71 -20.91 -12.74
N GLY A 41 -16.13 -19.98 -13.50
CA GLY A 41 -16.87 -18.87 -14.10
C GLY A 41 -17.77 -19.37 -15.22
N ASP A 42 -19.09 -19.27 -15.03
CA ASP A 42 -20.11 -19.79 -15.96
C ASP A 42 -20.22 -18.98 -17.27
N ALA A 43 -19.64 -17.77 -17.36
CA ALA A 43 -19.72 -16.93 -18.55
C ALA A 43 -18.52 -16.00 -18.80
N ASP A 44 -18.21 -15.77 -20.08
CA ASP A 44 -17.27 -14.74 -20.54
C ASP A 44 -17.75 -13.34 -20.16
N TYR A 45 -16.84 -12.49 -19.68
CA TYR A 45 -17.16 -11.10 -19.35
C TYR A 45 -16.91 -10.16 -20.54
N THR A 46 -17.98 -9.83 -21.27
CA THR A 46 -17.99 -8.95 -22.44
C THR A 46 -18.53 -7.55 -22.11
N LYS A 47 -18.38 -7.08 -20.86
CA LYS A 47 -18.96 -5.81 -20.35
C LYS A 47 -20.49 -5.74 -20.44
N GLN A 48 -21.15 -6.89 -20.31
CA GLN A 48 -22.59 -6.97 -20.11
C GLN A 48 -22.97 -6.42 -18.73
N SER A 49 -24.23 -5.97 -18.61
CA SER A 49 -24.74 -5.53 -17.31
C SER A 49 -24.96 -6.73 -16.37
N ILE A 50 -24.53 -6.57 -15.12
CA ILE A 50 -24.66 -7.58 -14.06
C ILE A 50 -25.55 -7.03 -12.95
N THR A 51 -26.56 -7.81 -12.53
CA THR A 51 -27.48 -7.43 -11.45
C THR A 51 -27.25 -8.33 -10.23
N LEU A 52 -26.94 -7.72 -9.09
CA LEU A 52 -26.95 -8.40 -7.78
C LEU A 52 -28.27 -8.16 -7.05
N SER A 53 -28.77 -9.20 -6.39
CA SER A 53 -30.04 -9.21 -5.66
C SER A 53 -29.97 -10.14 -4.45
N PRO A 54 -30.94 -10.13 -3.52
CA PRO A 54 -30.90 -10.99 -2.33
C PRO A 54 -30.97 -12.50 -2.64
N SER A 55 -31.48 -12.89 -3.82
CA SER A 55 -31.47 -14.28 -4.29
C SER A 55 -30.18 -14.71 -4.99
N SER A 56 -29.37 -13.75 -5.41
CA SER A 56 -28.08 -13.95 -6.08
C SER A 56 -27.12 -12.81 -5.68
N PRO A 57 -26.66 -12.79 -4.41
CA PRO A 57 -25.94 -11.66 -3.85
C PRO A 57 -24.43 -11.67 -4.13
N PHE A 58 -23.86 -12.75 -4.67
CA PHE A 58 -22.44 -12.82 -5.01
C PHE A 58 -22.22 -12.70 -6.51
N LEU A 59 -21.19 -11.93 -6.87
CA LEU A 59 -20.53 -11.93 -8.16
C LEU A 59 -19.07 -12.35 -7.93
N THR A 60 -18.60 -13.33 -8.68
CA THR A 60 -17.16 -13.68 -8.74
C THR A 60 -16.59 -13.24 -10.08
N LEU A 61 -15.39 -12.68 -10.08
CA LEU A 61 -14.68 -12.19 -11.27
C LEU A 61 -13.31 -12.87 -11.35
N ASP A 62 -13.01 -13.47 -12.49
CA ASP A 62 -11.66 -13.92 -12.84
C ASP A 62 -11.11 -12.98 -13.91
N TYR A 63 -10.01 -12.29 -13.61
CA TYR A 63 -9.29 -11.48 -14.61
C TYR A 63 -8.40 -12.34 -15.54
N GLY A 64 -8.35 -13.67 -15.35
CA GLY A 64 -7.62 -14.64 -16.15
C GLY A 64 -6.10 -14.64 -15.93
N THR A 65 -5.56 -13.49 -15.56
CA THR A 65 -4.16 -13.23 -15.21
C THR A 65 -4.11 -12.24 -14.05
N GLU A 66 -2.97 -12.18 -13.38
CA GLU A 66 -2.74 -11.19 -12.33
C GLU A 66 -2.54 -9.78 -12.91
N LEU A 67 -3.00 -8.76 -12.18
CA LEU A 67 -2.83 -7.34 -12.49
C LEU A 67 -2.89 -6.49 -11.21
N ALA A 68 -2.63 -5.19 -11.35
CA ALA A 68 -2.80 -4.22 -10.28
C ALA A 68 -3.42 -2.91 -10.80
N GLY A 69 -4.25 -2.27 -9.97
CA GLY A 69 -5.00 -1.09 -10.36
C GLY A 69 -5.98 -0.62 -9.29
N PHE A 70 -6.83 0.35 -9.64
CA PHE A 70 -7.92 0.82 -8.79
C PHE A 70 -9.23 0.18 -9.24
N PRO A 71 -9.87 -0.67 -8.41
CA PRO A 71 -11.17 -1.26 -8.71
C PRO A 71 -12.22 -0.19 -8.99
N PHE A 72 -13.08 -0.41 -10.00
CA PHE A 72 -14.20 0.48 -10.30
C PHE A 72 -15.50 -0.26 -10.61
N PHE A 73 -16.61 0.40 -10.30
CA PHE A 73 -17.97 -0.06 -10.48
C PHE A 73 -18.76 1.05 -11.20
N ASP A 74 -19.15 0.80 -12.45
CA ASP A 74 -20.04 1.70 -13.20
C ASP A 74 -21.49 1.28 -12.94
N ILE A 75 -22.20 2.02 -12.09
CA ILE A 75 -23.51 1.67 -11.56
C ILE A 75 -24.60 2.18 -12.52
N ALA A 76 -25.33 1.24 -13.12
CA ALA A 76 -26.44 1.52 -14.05
C ALA A 76 -27.75 1.80 -13.31
N SER A 77 -28.05 1.07 -12.22
CA SER A 77 -29.25 1.30 -11.41
C SER A 77 -29.11 0.80 -9.97
N LEU A 78 -29.89 1.39 -9.07
CA LEU A 78 -30.00 1.07 -7.66
C LEU A 78 -31.48 1.08 -7.26
N SER A 79 -31.95 0.09 -6.51
CA SER A 79 -33.31 0.10 -5.94
C SER A 79 -33.44 1.03 -4.72
N ALA A 80 -32.32 1.24 -4.00
CA ALA A 80 -32.15 2.07 -2.81
C ALA A 80 -30.63 2.21 -2.54
N PRO A 81 -30.19 3.08 -1.60
CA PRO A 81 -28.82 3.07 -1.10
C PRO A 81 -28.39 1.65 -0.71
N THR A 82 -27.27 1.20 -1.27
CA THR A 82 -26.84 -0.21 -1.28
C THR A 82 -25.43 -0.33 -0.72
N GLN A 83 -25.15 -1.37 0.08
CA GLN A 83 -23.78 -1.69 0.48
C GLN A 83 -23.30 -2.96 -0.22
N ILE A 84 -22.07 -2.91 -0.73
CA ILE A 84 -21.34 -4.06 -1.27
C ILE A 84 -20.03 -4.25 -0.52
N GLU A 85 -19.70 -5.50 -0.21
CA GLU A 85 -18.37 -5.96 0.22
C GLU A 85 -17.62 -6.43 -1.02
N VAL A 86 -16.38 -5.99 -1.18
CA VAL A 86 -15.51 -6.41 -2.28
C VAL A 86 -14.26 -7.04 -1.67
N LYS A 87 -13.83 -8.20 -2.18
CA LYS A 87 -12.58 -8.87 -1.80
C LYS A 87 -11.71 -9.15 -3.02
N TYR A 88 -10.40 -9.19 -2.82
CA TYR A 88 -9.41 -9.35 -3.90
C TYR A 88 -8.32 -10.35 -3.49
N SER A 89 -7.87 -11.21 -4.40
CA SER A 89 -6.76 -12.14 -4.15
C SER A 89 -5.95 -12.52 -5.38
N GLU A 90 -4.71 -12.98 -5.16
CA GLU A 90 -3.91 -13.69 -6.18
C GLU A 90 -4.45 -15.10 -6.42
N GLN A 91 -4.90 -15.80 -5.36
CA GLN A 91 -5.41 -17.17 -5.41
C GLN A 91 -6.88 -17.22 -5.00
N TYR A 92 -7.73 -17.84 -5.83
CA TYR A 92 -9.17 -17.97 -5.61
C TYR A 92 -9.54 -18.42 -4.19
N ASN A 93 -8.87 -19.45 -3.66
CA ASN A 93 -9.20 -20.04 -2.36
C ASN A 93 -9.15 -19.02 -1.21
N ALA A 94 -8.33 -17.97 -1.31
CA ALA A 94 -8.23 -16.95 -0.28
C ALA A 94 -9.48 -16.07 -0.19
N LEU A 95 -10.34 -15.98 -1.22
CA LEU A 95 -11.60 -15.22 -1.16
C LEU A 95 -12.54 -15.72 -0.03
N ALA A 96 -12.41 -16.99 0.35
CA ALA A 96 -13.16 -17.60 1.45
C ALA A 96 -12.71 -17.09 2.84
N ASP A 97 -11.47 -16.64 2.99
CA ASP A 97 -10.94 -16.11 4.24
C ASP A 97 -11.55 -14.74 4.59
N ALA A 98 -11.63 -14.42 5.88
CA ALA A 98 -12.35 -13.24 6.37
C ALA A 98 -11.86 -11.93 5.73
N GLN A 99 -10.55 -11.79 5.53
CA GLN A 99 -9.87 -10.61 4.97
C GLN A 99 -9.12 -10.95 3.66
N SER A 100 -9.66 -11.91 2.92
CA SER A 100 -9.06 -12.46 1.70
C SER A 100 -7.60 -12.90 1.88
N ASP A 101 -6.70 -12.59 0.94
CA ASP A 101 -5.25 -12.87 1.08
C ASP A 101 -4.47 -11.81 1.89
N GLY A 102 -5.16 -11.04 2.74
CA GLY A 102 -4.60 -10.09 3.71
C GLY A 102 -5.18 -10.26 5.14
N PRO A 103 -4.88 -9.33 6.07
CA PRO A 103 -3.96 -8.21 5.92
C PRO A 103 -2.48 -8.63 5.99
N TRP A 104 -1.64 -8.00 5.18
CA TRP A 104 -0.22 -7.85 5.48
C TRP A 104 0.04 -6.45 6.02
N THR A 105 0.74 -6.35 7.14
CA THR A 105 1.18 -5.07 7.72
C THR A 105 2.51 -4.58 7.14
N PHE A 106 3.08 -5.35 6.21
CA PHE A 106 4.40 -5.15 5.64
C PHE A 106 4.33 -4.41 4.30
N VAL A 107 4.77 -3.16 4.27
CA VAL A 107 4.90 -2.34 3.05
C VAL A 107 3.55 -1.99 2.38
N ASN A 108 2.82 -1.06 3.00
CA ASN A 108 1.39 -0.79 2.72
C ASN A 108 1.11 0.28 1.65
N GLY A 109 1.56 1.53 1.85
CA GLY A 109 1.66 2.62 0.84
C GLY A 109 0.55 2.83 -0.15
N LEU A 110 -0.60 3.16 0.42
CA LEU A 110 -1.84 3.40 -0.31
C LEU A 110 -2.31 2.20 -1.13
N ALA A 111 -1.69 1.02 -0.97
CA ALA A 111 -2.30 -0.24 -1.30
C ALA A 111 -3.31 -0.62 -0.22
N ASN A 112 -4.42 -1.22 -0.62
CA ASN A 112 -5.30 -1.85 0.35
C ASN A 112 -4.68 -3.19 0.78
N THR A 113 -4.15 -3.20 2.00
CA THR A 113 -3.58 -4.39 2.61
C THR A 113 -4.62 -5.36 3.14
N PHE A 114 -5.78 -4.87 3.62
CA PHE A 114 -6.86 -5.70 4.16
C PHE A 114 -7.59 -6.53 3.12
N ARG A 115 -7.39 -6.22 1.82
CA ARG A 115 -7.92 -6.97 0.67
C ARG A 115 -9.42 -7.19 0.67
N MET A 116 -10.08 -6.31 1.41
CA MET A 116 -11.50 -6.20 1.54
C MET A 116 -11.84 -4.72 1.66
N GLU A 117 -12.94 -4.31 1.04
CA GLU A 117 -13.50 -2.96 1.11
C GLU A 117 -15.01 -3.07 1.17
N THR A 118 -15.65 -2.13 1.86
CA THR A 118 -17.09 -1.98 1.82
C THR A 118 -17.46 -0.62 1.21
N PHE A 119 -18.25 -0.64 0.12
CA PHE A 119 -18.71 0.56 -0.57
C PHE A 119 -20.18 0.85 -0.26
N ILE A 120 -20.51 2.11 0.01
CA ILE A 120 -21.90 2.62 0.02
C ILE A 120 -22.20 3.23 -1.35
N LEU A 121 -23.16 2.65 -2.07
CA LEU A 121 -23.62 3.07 -3.38
C LEU A 121 -24.94 3.85 -3.23
N THR A 122 -24.92 5.15 -3.50
CA THR A 122 -26.08 6.07 -3.34
C THR A 122 -26.61 6.65 -4.65
N SER A 123 -25.85 6.55 -5.74
CA SER A 123 -26.20 7.10 -7.05
C SER A 123 -25.66 6.22 -8.18
N THR A 124 -26.19 6.41 -9.39
CA THR A 124 -25.66 5.83 -10.62
C THR A 124 -24.38 6.56 -11.08
N GLY A 125 -23.60 5.92 -11.95
CA GLY A 125 -22.30 6.41 -12.41
C GLY A 125 -21.12 5.64 -11.81
N ARG A 126 -19.90 6.16 -11.98
CA ARG A 126 -18.68 5.49 -11.53
C ARG A 126 -18.44 5.67 -10.03
N THR A 127 -18.18 4.56 -9.35
CA THR A 127 -17.46 4.49 -8.07
C THR A 127 -16.11 3.83 -8.33
N GLU A 128 -15.03 4.33 -7.73
CA GLU A 128 -13.66 3.82 -7.88
C GLU A 128 -13.02 3.77 -6.48
N SER A 129 -12.20 2.75 -6.19
CA SER A 129 -11.45 2.71 -4.93
C SER A 129 -10.39 3.81 -4.91
N PHE A 130 -10.18 4.40 -3.72
CA PHE A 130 -9.08 5.33 -3.49
C PHE A 130 -7.73 4.62 -3.37
N PHE A 131 -7.71 3.36 -2.90
CA PHE A 131 -6.49 2.60 -2.69
C PHE A 131 -6.21 1.70 -3.88
N ILE A 132 -4.92 1.52 -4.21
CA ILE A 132 -4.53 0.58 -5.25
C ILE A 132 -4.70 -0.85 -4.73
N GLN A 133 -5.36 -1.71 -5.50
CA GLN A 133 -5.20 -3.15 -5.33
C GLN A 133 -3.90 -3.55 -6.02
N GLY A 134 -2.92 -3.96 -5.20
CA GLY A 134 -1.73 -4.68 -5.68
C GLY A 134 -2.11 -6.03 -6.29
N GLY A 135 -1.12 -6.75 -6.83
CA GLY A 135 -1.27 -8.02 -7.54
C GLY A 135 -2.49 -8.85 -7.14
N GLN A 136 -3.45 -8.97 -8.05
CA GLN A 136 -4.68 -9.74 -7.87
C GLN A 136 -5.12 -10.33 -9.20
N ARG A 137 -5.79 -11.47 -9.15
CA ARG A 137 -6.48 -12.11 -10.29
C ARG A 137 -7.97 -12.31 -10.03
N TRP A 138 -8.36 -12.48 -8.76
CA TRP A 138 -9.70 -12.84 -8.36
C TRP A 138 -10.33 -11.73 -7.54
N GLU A 139 -11.55 -11.36 -7.90
CA GLU A 139 -12.36 -10.38 -7.17
C GLU A 139 -13.75 -10.97 -6.88
N THR A 140 -14.30 -10.70 -5.70
CA THR A 140 -15.71 -10.99 -5.41
C THR A 140 -16.43 -9.75 -4.97
N VAL A 141 -17.60 -9.47 -5.55
CA VAL A 141 -18.54 -8.45 -5.09
C VAL A 141 -19.73 -9.12 -4.43
N ARG A 142 -19.95 -8.82 -3.15
CA ARG A 142 -21.04 -9.36 -2.33
C ARG A 142 -22.00 -8.25 -1.94
N LEU A 143 -23.25 -8.36 -2.36
CA LEU A 143 -24.35 -7.53 -1.89
C LEU A 143 -24.63 -7.79 -0.40
N LEU A 144 -24.58 -6.73 0.41
CA LEU A 144 -24.82 -6.81 1.85
C LEU A 144 -26.22 -6.34 2.27
N THR A 145 -26.83 -5.44 1.50
CA THR A 145 -28.16 -4.87 1.77
C THR A 145 -29.27 -5.62 1.05
N ASN A 146 -30.48 -5.61 1.61
CA ASN A 146 -31.68 -6.19 0.99
C ASN A 146 -32.21 -5.27 -0.14
N THR A 147 -31.41 -5.08 -1.17
CA THR A 147 -31.62 -4.15 -2.29
C THR A 147 -31.29 -4.82 -3.62
N THR A 148 -31.31 -4.08 -4.72
CA THR A 148 -30.85 -4.55 -6.03
C THR A 148 -29.98 -3.48 -6.65
N VAL A 149 -28.82 -3.90 -7.17
CA VAL A 149 -27.87 -3.04 -7.89
C VAL A 149 -27.58 -3.66 -9.24
N THR A 150 -27.53 -2.84 -10.29
CA THR A 150 -27.06 -3.26 -11.61
C THR A 150 -25.82 -2.46 -11.97
N PHE A 151 -24.75 -3.15 -12.31
CA PHE A 151 -23.52 -2.57 -12.84
C PHE A 151 -23.53 -2.67 -14.37
N SER A 152 -23.21 -1.59 -15.07
CA SER A 152 -22.96 -1.61 -16.52
C SER A 152 -21.53 -2.06 -16.86
N ALA A 153 -20.58 -1.83 -15.94
CA ALA A 153 -19.23 -2.35 -16.05
C ALA A 153 -18.59 -2.49 -14.65
N ILE A 154 -17.70 -3.47 -14.51
CA ILE A 154 -16.80 -3.63 -13.37
C ILE A 154 -15.41 -3.95 -13.93
N GLY A 155 -14.37 -3.47 -13.28
CA GLY A 155 -13.00 -3.73 -13.69
C GLY A 155 -11.98 -2.94 -12.86
N MET A 156 -10.77 -2.81 -13.41
CA MET A 156 -9.65 -2.16 -12.75
C MET A 156 -9.07 -1.07 -13.65
N ASN A 157 -8.88 0.12 -13.10
CA ASN A 157 -8.10 1.20 -13.70
C ASN A 157 -6.62 0.91 -13.46
N ALA A 158 -5.90 0.47 -14.51
CA ALA A 158 -4.62 -0.20 -14.36
C ALA A 158 -3.50 0.75 -13.91
N SER A 159 -2.70 0.31 -12.94
CA SER A 159 -1.49 1.02 -12.49
C SER A 159 -0.28 0.76 -13.39
N SER A 160 -0.44 -0.13 -14.38
CA SER A 160 0.65 -0.74 -15.14
C SER A 160 0.19 -1.26 -16.50
N ALA A 161 1.13 -1.43 -17.42
CA ALA A 161 0.85 -1.91 -18.77
C ALA A 161 0.38 -3.37 -18.77
N HIS A 162 -0.93 -3.57 -18.94
CA HIS A 162 -1.55 -4.89 -19.02
C HIS A 162 -1.71 -5.33 -20.47
N ILE A 163 -0.60 -5.73 -21.11
CA ILE A 163 -0.53 -6.11 -22.52
C ILE A 163 -0.46 -7.65 -22.62
N PRO A 164 -1.33 -8.31 -23.41
CA PRO A 164 -1.23 -9.75 -23.64
C PRO A 164 0.18 -10.15 -24.12
N ALA A 165 0.70 -11.27 -23.63
CA ALA A 165 2.04 -11.74 -23.99
C ALA A 165 2.23 -11.95 -25.52
N ALA A 166 1.13 -12.26 -26.22
CA ALA A 166 1.08 -12.37 -27.67
C ALA A 166 1.30 -11.03 -28.41
N ASP A 167 1.16 -9.89 -27.74
CA ASP A 167 1.30 -8.53 -28.29
C ASP A 167 2.58 -7.82 -27.83
N LEU A 168 3.37 -8.45 -26.94
CA LEU A 168 4.67 -7.92 -26.52
C LEU A 168 5.68 -7.88 -27.69
N PRO A 169 6.68 -6.97 -27.66
CA PRO A 169 7.70 -6.84 -28.70
C PRO A 169 8.50 -8.12 -28.96
N ALA A 170 8.72 -8.93 -27.93
CA ALA A 170 9.28 -10.27 -28.04
C ALA A 170 8.24 -11.31 -27.63
N LYS A 171 8.07 -12.30 -28.49
CA LYS A 171 7.02 -13.33 -28.42
C LYS A 171 7.66 -14.70 -28.35
N PHE A 172 7.19 -15.53 -27.43
CA PHE A 172 7.59 -16.92 -27.29
C PHE A 172 6.39 -17.81 -27.58
N SER A 173 6.59 -18.85 -28.39
CA SER A 173 5.58 -19.85 -28.70
C SER A 173 6.28 -21.17 -29.00
N THR A 174 5.70 -22.25 -28.49
CA THR A 174 6.19 -23.61 -28.63
C THR A 174 5.02 -24.55 -28.92
N SER A 175 5.32 -25.79 -29.33
CA SER A 175 4.33 -26.86 -29.42
C SER A 175 3.90 -27.44 -28.07
N ASN A 176 4.17 -26.75 -26.95
CA ASN A 176 3.79 -27.16 -25.60
C ASN A 176 3.09 -25.99 -24.89
N ASP A 177 1.78 -26.11 -24.72
CA ASP A 177 0.95 -25.06 -24.13
C ASP A 177 1.30 -24.74 -22.67
N LEU A 178 1.92 -25.68 -21.94
CA LEU A 178 2.48 -25.40 -20.61
C LEU A 178 3.61 -24.36 -20.68
N PHE A 179 4.50 -24.46 -21.67
CA PHE A 179 5.61 -23.52 -21.83
C PHE A 179 5.13 -22.17 -22.37
N ASN A 180 4.07 -22.19 -23.18
CA ASN A 180 3.36 -20.98 -23.61
C ASN A 180 2.70 -20.28 -22.40
N GLY A 181 2.08 -21.04 -21.49
CA GLY A 181 1.49 -20.54 -20.25
C GLY A 181 2.51 -19.92 -19.30
N ILE A 182 3.67 -20.56 -19.10
CA ILE A 182 4.75 -20.03 -18.24
C ILE A 182 5.24 -18.65 -18.72
N TRP A 183 5.27 -18.40 -20.03
CA TRP A 183 5.68 -17.10 -20.60
C TRP A 183 4.70 -15.96 -20.28
N ASN A 184 3.44 -16.27 -19.98
CA ASN A 184 2.38 -15.28 -19.84
C ASN A 184 2.26 -14.66 -18.42
N LEU A 185 3.04 -15.13 -17.44
CA LEU A 185 2.84 -14.85 -16.00
C LEU A 185 3.58 -13.58 -15.47
N GLY A 186 3.84 -12.56 -16.29
CA GLY A 186 4.61 -11.37 -15.87
C GLY A 186 3.78 -10.29 -15.15
N GLY A 187 4.08 -9.99 -13.87
CA GLY A 187 3.36 -9.00 -13.03
C GLY A 187 4.01 -7.59 -12.90
N VAL A 188 3.26 -6.60 -12.34
CA VAL A 188 3.64 -5.15 -12.22
C VAL A 188 2.86 -4.40 -11.10
N VAL A 189 3.41 -3.35 -10.42
CA VAL A 189 2.93 -2.80 -9.09
C VAL A 189 3.49 -1.47 -8.49
N ALA A 190 3.18 -1.13 -7.19
CA ALA A 190 3.51 0.09 -6.35
C ALA A 190 3.92 -0.25 -4.85
N GLN A 191 3.78 0.58 -3.76
CA GLN A 191 4.56 0.46 -2.45
C GLN A 191 3.94 0.77 -1.00
N THR A 192 4.74 1.08 0.10
CA THR A 192 4.78 1.49 1.58
C THR A 192 4.31 2.89 2.05
N SER A 193 4.05 3.05 3.38
CA SER A 193 3.82 4.36 4.03
C SER A 193 4.30 4.48 5.50
N GLN A 194 5.37 5.25 5.78
CA GLN A 194 5.86 5.65 7.12
C GLN A 194 6.71 6.94 7.04
N SER A 195 6.85 7.73 8.12
CA SER A 195 7.68 8.95 8.12
C SER A 195 9.19 8.65 8.16
N ASP A 196 9.94 9.18 7.19
CA ASP A 196 11.40 9.09 7.14
C ASP A 196 12.07 9.86 8.28
N LYS A 197 11.53 11.03 8.64
CA LYS A 197 12.12 11.93 9.63
C LYS A 197 12.06 11.38 11.06
N GLY A 198 11.21 10.38 11.31
CA GLY A 198 11.12 9.71 12.60
C GLY A 198 12.12 8.56 12.81
N LEU A 199 12.85 8.11 11.77
CA LEU A 199 13.61 6.84 11.78
C LEU A 199 14.76 6.74 12.81
N GLY A 200 15.13 7.84 13.47
CA GLY A 200 16.14 7.87 14.54
C GLY A 200 15.63 8.34 15.91
N LEU A 201 14.32 8.55 16.10
CA LEU A 201 13.77 9.09 17.35
C LEU A 201 13.70 8.04 18.47
N ALA A 202 13.74 8.49 19.73
CA ALA A 202 13.56 7.61 20.90
C ALA A 202 13.02 8.35 22.13
N ASN A 203 12.28 7.63 22.98
CA ASN A 203 11.70 8.10 24.24
C ASN A 203 10.91 9.41 24.06
N TYR A 204 10.10 9.45 23.01
CA TYR A 204 9.37 10.64 22.57
C TYR A 204 7.90 10.62 22.99
N THR A 205 7.27 11.79 22.97
CA THR A 205 5.81 11.96 22.96
C THR A 205 5.39 12.39 21.58
N MET A 206 4.51 11.64 20.92
CA MET A 206 3.82 12.06 19.69
C MET A 206 2.40 12.51 20.04
N SER A 207 2.00 13.69 19.58
CA SER A 207 0.63 14.18 19.64
C SER A 207 0.14 14.62 18.26
N PHE A 208 -1.14 14.40 17.95
CA PHE A 208 -1.76 14.78 16.69
C PHE A 208 -3.26 15.03 16.87
N MET A 209 -3.81 15.90 16.02
CA MET A 209 -5.25 16.12 15.93
C MET A 209 -5.84 15.13 14.91
N THR A 210 -6.90 14.42 15.29
CA THR A 210 -7.62 13.49 14.40
C THR A 210 -9.12 13.78 14.35
N LYS A 211 -9.75 13.60 13.19
CA LYS A 211 -11.21 13.60 13.03
C LYS A 211 -11.64 12.30 12.40
N ILE A 212 -12.35 11.47 13.16
CA ILE A 212 -12.93 10.21 12.67
C ILE A 212 -14.13 10.56 11.77
N VAL A 213 -14.06 10.16 10.51
CA VAL A 213 -15.13 10.33 9.52
C VAL A 213 -16.03 9.10 9.48
N ARG A 214 -15.46 7.92 9.74
CA ARG A 214 -16.21 6.66 9.88
C ARG A 214 -15.36 5.63 10.63
N GLY A 215 -15.97 4.91 11.56
CA GLY A 215 -15.46 3.69 12.19
C GLY A 215 -14.33 3.87 13.19
N GLY A 216 -13.27 4.61 12.86
CA GLY A 216 -12.12 4.78 13.74
C GLY A 216 -10.94 5.52 13.13
N THR A 217 -9.80 5.47 13.81
CA THR A 217 -8.51 6.05 13.42
C THR A 217 -7.38 5.20 14.00
N GLY A 218 -6.20 5.19 13.38
CA GLY A 218 -5.08 4.37 13.83
C GLY A 218 -3.72 5.00 13.58
N TRP A 219 -2.74 4.57 14.35
CA TRP A 219 -1.36 5.06 14.33
C TRP A 219 -0.37 4.01 14.86
N THR A 220 0.90 4.18 14.50
CA THR A 220 2.00 3.31 14.96
C THR A 220 3.12 4.18 15.54
N VAL A 221 3.82 3.71 16.58
CA VAL A 221 4.99 4.34 17.20
C VAL A 221 6.09 3.32 17.46
N ALA A 222 7.32 3.78 17.71
CA ALA A 222 8.50 2.94 17.91
C ALA A 222 8.74 1.93 16.76
N SER A 223 8.38 2.33 15.54
CA SER A 223 8.40 1.48 14.35
C SER A 223 9.77 1.47 13.66
N GLY A 224 10.08 0.38 12.95
CA GLY A 224 11.24 0.30 12.07
C GLY A 224 11.07 1.07 10.76
N ILE A 225 11.97 0.82 9.81
CA ILE A 225 11.83 1.23 8.39
C ILE A 225 10.61 0.55 7.74
N LEU A 226 10.24 -0.60 8.27
CA LEU A 226 9.06 -1.39 7.92
C LEU A 226 8.03 -1.20 9.04
N PRO A 227 6.70 -1.33 8.79
CA PRO A 227 5.66 -0.91 9.74
C PRO A 227 5.47 -1.85 10.96
N ASP A 228 6.57 -2.43 11.45
CA ASP A 228 6.63 -3.35 12.55
C ASP A 228 7.02 -2.59 13.83
N GLY A 229 6.00 -2.23 14.59
CA GLY A 229 6.05 -1.35 15.77
C GLY A 229 4.75 -1.37 16.55
N ALA A 230 4.68 -0.57 17.63
CA ALA A 230 3.51 -0.50 18.49
C ALA A 230 2.34 0.19 17.77
N SER A 231 1.39 -0.60 17.27
CA SER A 231 0.22 -0.13 16.52
C SER A 231 -1.02 0.00 17.40
N PHE A 232 -1.83 1.02 17.12
CA PHE A 232 -3.01 1.42 17.87
C PHE A 232 -4.16 1.70 16.91
N VAL A 233 -5.37 1.25 17.26
CA VAL A 233 -6.62 1.60 16.58
C VAL A 233 -7.62 2.12 17.62
N LEU A 234 -8.29 3.23 17.35
CA LEU A 234 -9.30 3.84 18.19
C LEU A 234 -10.63 3.88 17.43
N THR A 235 -11.60 3.07 17.86
CA THR A 235 -12.90 2.88 17.22
C THR A 235 -13.97 3.85 17.75
N SER A 236 -14.94 4.20 16.90
CA SER A 236 -16.06 5.09 17.20
C SER A 236 -17.20 4.40 17.94
N ASP A 237 -18.27 5.16 18.22
CA ASP A 237 -19.55 4.66 18.71
C ASP A 237 -20.37 3.88 17.66
N TYR A 238 -19.92 3.86 16.40
CA TYR A 238 -20.60 3.25 15.24
C TYR A 238 -22.06 3.71 15.08
N PRO A 239 -22.29 4.99 14.72
CA PRO A 239 -23.62 5.53 14.48
C PRO A 239 -24.29 4.84 13.28
N THR A 240 -25.59 4.58 13.41
CA THR A 240 -26.34 3.67 12.53
C THR A 240 -26.44 4.10 11.08
N ASP A 241 -26.28 5.38 10.80
CA ASP A 241 -26.36 6.01 9.48
C ASP A 241 -25.02 6.05 8.72
N ASN A 242 -23.89 5.79 9.40
CA ASN A 242 -22.55 5.82 8.81
C ASN A 242 -21.78 4.49 8.95
N THR A 243 -22.29 3.54 9.74
CA THR A 243 -21.68 2.23 9.96
C THR A 243 -22.01 1.23 8.84
N PHE A 244 -21.01 0.47 8.39
CA PHE A 244 -21.24 -0.61 7.43
C PHE A 244 -21.89 -1.84 8.09
N VAL A 245 -22.79 -2.51 7.39
CA VAL A 245 -23.59 -3.61 7.96
C VAL A 245 -22.77 -4.87 8.30
N ASN A 246 -21.59 -5.02 7.70
CA ASN A 246 -20.61 -6.08 7.95
C ASN A 246 -19.51 -5.68 8.98
N THR A 247 -19.61 -4.50 9.62
CA THR A 247 -18.62 -4.06 10.63
C THR A 247 -18.47 -5.09 11.74
N ASN A 248 -17.28 -5.70 11.86
CA ASN A 248 -17.01 -6.75 12.84
C ASN A 248 -16.82 -6.17 14.24
N ARG A 249 -17.94 -5.96 14.96
CA ARG A 249 -17.97 -5.43 16.33
C ARG A 249 -17.38 -6.37 17.39
N THR A 250 -16.86 -7.54 17.03
CA THR A 250 -16.09 -8.42 17.92
C THR A 250 -14.59 -8.18 17.79
N LEU A 251 -14.09 -7.96 16.56
CA LEU A 251 -12.70 -7.59 16.31
C LEU A 251 -12.45 -6.10 16.61
N LEU A 252 -13.40 -5.25 16.22
CA LEU A 252 -13.40 -3.80 16.41
C LEU A 252 -14.63 -3.40 17.23
N PRO A 253 -14.67 -3.65 18.55
CA PRO A 253 -15.82 -3.25 19.35
C PRO A 253 -15.97 -1.73 19.39
N PRO A 254 -17.20 -1.18 19.55
CA PRO A 254 -17.40 0.27 19.64
C PRO A 254 -16.63 0.86 20.81
N ASN A 255 -16.20 2.12 20.69
CA ASN A 255 -15.58 2.87 21.79
C ASN A 255 -14.40 2.11 22.43
N THR A 256 -13.43 1.71 21.60
CA THR A 256 -12.32 0.80 21.96
C THR A 256 -10.97 1.34 21.49
N LEU A 257 -9.96 1.37 22.37
CA LEU A 257 -8.56 1.61 21.99
C LEU A 257 -7.82 0.27 21.93
N ILE A 258 -7.75 -0.29 20.73
CA ILE A 258 -7.07 -1.54 20.44
C ILE A 258 -5.57 -1.25 20.29
N PHE A 259 -4.82 -1.41 21.39
CA PHE A 259 -3.44 -1.89 21.36
C PHE A 259 -3.50 -3.34 21.78
N ASN A 260 -3.56 -4.28 20.83
CA ASN A 260 -3.70 -5.72 21.13
C ASN A 260 -4.68 -6.01 22.31
N PHE A 261 -5.83 -5.29 22.36
CA PHE A 261 -6.89 -5.16 23.40
C PHE A 261 -6.87 -3.93 24.38
N GLY A 262 -7.97 -3.14 24.42
CA GLY A 262 -8.24 -2.05 25.42
C GLY A 262 -9.46 -1.15 25.07
N TRP A 263 -10.07 -0.39 26.02
CA TRP A 263 -11.34 0.38 25.77
C TRP A 263 -11.17 1.92 25.77
N CYS A 264 -11.87 2.68 24.91
CA CYS A 264 -11.87 4.16 24.90
C CYS A 264 -13.00 4.79 24.06
N ALA A 265 -13.80 5.71 24.62
CA ALA A 265 -14.96 6.28 23.91
C ALA A 265 -14.69 7.55 23.09
N VAL A 266 -15.12 7.55 21.81
CA VAL A 266 -15.08 8.67 20.88
C VAL A 266 -16.28 8.67 19.92
N ASN A 267 -16.70 9.84 19.48
CA ASN A 267 -17.81 10.03 18.53
C ASN A 267 -17.26 10.41 17.14
N GLU A 268 -18.00 10.10 16.09
CA GLU A 268 -17.64 10.52 14.74
C GLU A 268 -17.85 12.03 14.50
N GLU A 269 -17.21 12.54 13.45
CA GLU A 269 -17.25 13.93 12.98
C GLU A 269 -16.75 15.01 13.97
N GLN A 270 -16.11 14.62 15.07
CA GLN A 270 -15.44 15.50 16.04
C GLN A 270 -13.90 15.47 15.88
N TRP A 271 -13.24 16.58 16.21
CA TRP A 271 -11.78 16.65 16.31
C TRP A 271 -11.32 16.31 17.73
N TYR A 272 -10.34 15.41 17.84
CA TYR A 272 -9.71 14.99 19.10
C TYR A 272 -8.20 15.21 19.06
N ASN A 273 -7.60 15.55 20.20
CA ASN A 273 -6.15 15.54 20.38
C ASN A 273 -5.72 14.21 21.01
N ILE A 274 -5.02 13.37 20.25
CA ILE A 274 -4.44 12.11 20.74
C ILE A 274 -2.96 12.35 21.03
N SER A 275 -2.48 11.89 22.19
CA SER A 275 -1.06 11.89 22.52
C SER A 275 -0.61 10.54 23.07
N THR A 276 0.49 10.01 22.54
CA THR A 276 1.15 8.77 22.99
C THR A 276 2.56 9.11 23.47
N THR A 277 2.85 8.88 24.76
CA THR A 277 4.14 9.11 25.41
C THR A 277 4.85 7.78 25.66
N LEU A 278 6.04 7.61 25.06
CA LEU A 278 6.85 6.40 25.15
C LEU A 278 7.76 6.48 26.38
N THR A 279 7.66 5.50 27.28
CA THR A 279 8.44 5.42 28.53
C THR A 279 9.06 4.03 28.70
N ALA A 280 10.09 3.93 29.54
CA ALA A 280 10.75 2.65 29.83
C ALA A 280 9.83 1.57 30.43
N SER A 281 8.67 1.95 30.99
CA SER A 281 7.66 1.01 31.50
C SER A 281 6.55 0.68 30.50
N GLY A 282 6.34 1.50 29.48
CA GLY A 282 5.22 1.37 28.55
C GLY A 282 4.80 2.64 27.84
N TYR A 283 3.66 2.59 27.16
CA TYR A 283 3.07 3.69 26.42
C TYR A 283 1.88 4.30 27.17
N ASN A 284 1.94 5.59 27.49
CA ASN A 284 0.81 6.33 28.05
C ASN A 284 0.03 7.00 26.91
N VAL A 285 -1.25 6.66 26.75
CA VAL A 285 -2.11 7.25 25.73
C VAL A 285 -3.12 8.19 26.39
N THR A 286 -3.27 9.39 25.85
CA THR A 286 -4.24 10.39 26.30
C THR A 286 -5.12 10.87 25.14
N LEU A 287 -6.36 11.25 25.47
CA LEU A 287 -7.36 11.86 24.60
C LEU A 287 -7.78 13.19 25.22
N ASP A 288 -7.59 14.29 24.49
CA ASP A 288 -7.82 15.67 24.96
C ASP A 288 -7.14 15.95 26.33
N GLY A 289 -5.93 15.41 26.51
CA GLY A 289 -5.13 15.51 27.74
C GLY A 289 -5.59 14.59 28.90
N LYS A 290 -6.66 13.81 28.74
CA LYS A 290 -7.11 12.82 29.73
C LYS A 290 -6.45 11.47 29.47
N PRO A 291 -5.83 10.80 30.45
CA PRO A 291 -5.34 9.43 30.28
C PRO A 291 -6.48 8.48 29.91
N ILE A 292 -6.28 7.69 28.86
CA ILE A 292 -7.23 6.67 28.39
C ILE A 292 -6.67 5.25 28.47
N ALA A 293 -5.36 5.07 28.34
CA ALA A 293 -4.71 3.77 28.48
C ALA A 293 -3.25 3.89 28.93
N PHE A 294 -2.77 2.84 29.59
CA PHE A 294 -1.36 2.54 29.74
C PHE A 294 -1.09 1.12 29.23
N VAL A 295 -0.14 1.01 28.30
CA VAL A 295 0.27 -0.24 27.67
C VAL A 295 1.63 -0.66 28.22
N PRO A 296 1.74 -1.79 28.95
CA PRO A 296 3.03 -2.27 29.45
C PRO A 296 4.01 -2.62 28.32
N VAL A 297 5.29 -2.25 28.49
CA VAL A 297 6.34 -2.43 27.45
C VAL A 297 6.68 -3.89 27.12
N ALA A 298 6.23 -4.86 27.91
CA ALA A 298 6.73 -6.25 27.87
C ALA A 298 6.59 -6.93 26.50
N GLU A 299 5.44 -6.75 25.84
CA GLU A 299 5.19 -7.32 24.51
C GLU A 299 6.04 -6.64 23.43
N ALA A 300 6.07 -5.31 23.42
CA ALA A 300 6.91 -4.54 22.49
C ALA A 300 8.41 -4.82 22.69
N ALA A 301 8.87 -5.03 23.93
CA ALA A 301 10.25 -5.41 24.23
C ALA A 301 10.60 -6.80 23.70
N TYR A 302 9.66 -7.75 23.73
CA TYR A 302 9.83 -9.08 23.12
C TYR A 302 9.97 -9.00 21.60
N TYR A 303 9.10 -8.24 20.92
CA TYR A 303 9.20 -8.05 19.46
C TYR A 303 10.47 -7.27 19.06
N ALA A 304 10.81 -6.19 19.77
CA ALA A 304 12.03 -5.42 19.53
C ALA A 304 13.31 -6.28 19.69
N ALA A 305 13.33 -7.21 20.66
CA ALA A 305 14.46 -8.12 20.87
C ALA A 305 14.68 -9.12 19.73
N SER A 306 13.71 -9.32 18.82
CA SER A 306 13.90 -10.14 17.62
C SER A 306 14.86 -9.52 16.60
N GLN A 307 15.06 -8.19 16.65
CA GLN A 307 15.87 -7.37 15.74
C GLN A 307 15.61 -7.55 14.24
N ARG A 308 14.52 -8.23 13.86
CA ARG A 308 14.15 -8.47 12.47
C ARG A 308 12.97 -7.56 12.13
N LEU A 309 13.16 -6.66 11.17
CA LEU A 309 12.14 -5.72 10.63
C LEU A 309 11.68 -4.60 11.61
N THR A 310 11.87 -4.76 12.91
CA THR A 310 11.58 -3.74 13.94
C THR A 310 12.67 -2.67 14.06
N SER A 311 12.41 -1.62 14.86
CA SER A 311 13.40 -0.60 15.26
C SER A 311 14.53 -1.13 16.17
N GLY A 312 14.44 -2.37 16.65
CA GLY A 312 15.34 -2.92 17.68
C GLY A 312 15.18 -2.29 19.07
N SER A 313 14.22 -1.39 19.29
CA SER A 313 13.99 -0.71 20.57
C SER A 313 12.49 -0.50 20.84
N PRO A 314 11.94 -0.95 21.99
CA PRO A 314 10.52 -0.77 22.29
C PRO A 314 10.13 0.71 22.52
N THR A 315 11.10 1.63 22.64
CA THR A 315 10.84 3.07 22.78
C THR A 315 11.56 3.91 21.73
N GLY A 316 12.17 3.30 20.71
CA GLY A 316 12.87 3.96 19.61
C GLY A 316 12.30 3.59 18.26
N GLY A 317 12.51 4.43 17.25
CA GLY A 317 11.99 4.27 15.90
C GLY A 317 11.02 5.39 15.49
N THR A 318 10.41 5.21 14.32
CA THR A 318 9.51 6.18 13.69
C THR A 318 8.04 6.00 14.11
N PHE A 319 7.18 6.82 13.53
CA PHE A 319 5.74 6.84 13.69
C PHE A 319 5.01 6.92 12.33
N GLY A 320 3.76 6.48 12.33
CA GLY A 320 2.90 6.45 11.14
C GLY A 320 1.42 6.59 11.50
N PHE A 321 0.59 6.88 10.49
CA PHE A 321 -0.86 7.05 10.62
C PHE A 321 -1.57 6.15 9.61
N GLY A 322 -2.71 5.58 10.00
CA GLY A 322 -3.54 4.76 9.14
C GLY A 322 -4.75 4.23 9.93
N PRO A 323 -5.99 4.56 9.54
CA PRO A 323 -7.19 3.94 10.12
C PRO A 323 -7.24 2.44 9.78
N PHE A 324 -8.01 1.65 10.52
CA PHE A 324 -8.12 0.20 10.28
C PHE A 324 -9.06 -0.10 9.09
N GLN A 325 -9.31 -1.39 8.81
CA GLN A 325 -10.20 -1.81 7.73
C GLN A 325 -11.54 -1.08 7.77
N ASP A 326 -11.95 -0.54 6.62
CA ASP A 326 -13.21 0.17 6.39
C ASP A 326 -13.41 1.48 7.20
N GLU A 327 -12.47 1.84 8.06
CA GLU A 327 -12.43 3.10 8.80
C GLU A 327 -11.87 4.27 7.96
N ALA A 328 -12.14 5.51 8.36
CA ALA A 328 -11.64 6.72 7.71
C ALA A 328 -11.47 7.86 8.73
N ALA A 329 -10.31 8.51 8.71
CA ALA A 329 -10.00 9.66 9.56
C ALA A 329 -9.08 10.68 8.87
N TYR A 330 -9.20 11.96 9.26
CA TYR A 330 -8.25 13.01 8.93
C TYR A 330 -7.24 13.21 10.07
N VAL A 331 -5.97 13.49 9.75
CA VAL A 331 -4.91 13.80 10.72
C VAL A 331 -4.29 15.17 10.39
N LYS A 332 -4.00 15.98 11.41
CA LYS A 332 -3.29 17.27 11.30
C LYS A 332 -2.53 17.64 12.58
N ASP A 333 -1.77 18.74 12.52
CA ASP A 333 -1.07 19.35 13.66
C ASP A 333 -0.23 18.33 14.47
N VAL A 334 0.60 17.56 13.77
CA VAL A 334 1.47 16.55 14.38
C VAL A 334 2.65 17.24 15.05
N LEU A 335 2.90 16.88 16.31
CA LEU A 335 4.01 17.36 17.11
C LEU A 335 4.68 16.18 17.83
N VAL A 336 6.00 16.10 17.78
CA VAL A 336 6.79 15.14 18.53
C VAL A 336 7.79 15.87 19.41
N THR A 337 7.84 15.51 20.69
CA THR A 337 8.74 16.11 21.69
C THR A 337 9.56 15.05 22.41
N ALA A 338 10.78 15.39 22.81
CA ALA A 338 11.59 14.62 23.74
C ALA A 338 11.07 14.76 25.17
N ALA A 339 11.47 13.84 26.06
CA ALA A 339 11.10 13.87 27.49
C ALA A 339 11.47 15.17 28.23
N ASN A 340 12.40 15.98 27.71
CA ASN A 340 12.76 17.30 28.25
C ASN A 340 11.93 18.47 27.69
N GLY A 341 10.90 18.19 26.88
CA GLY A 341 10.06 19.19 26.21
C GLY A 341 10.61 19.75 24.90
N THR A 342 11.80 19.33 24.46
CA THR A 342 12.38 19.78 23.17
C THR A 342 11.55 19.25 22.00
N THR A 343 11.14 20.11 21.07
CA THR A 343 10.49 19.67 19.82
C THR A 343 11.50 18.92 18.95
N LEU A 344 11.15 17.69 18.59
CA LEU A 344 11.92 16.82 17.69
C LEU A 344 11.37 16.87 16.25
N TYR A 345 10.05 16.99 16.11
CA TYR A 345 9.36 17.09 14.82
C TYR A 345 8.06 17.89 14.99
N GLN A 346 7.67 18.65 13.97
CA GLN A 346 6.38 19.32 13.90
C GLN A 346 5.94 19.45 12.44
N ASN A 347 4.69 19.10 12.13
CA ASN A 347 4.13 19.21 10.79
C ASN A 347 2.60 19.37 10.84
N ASN A 348 2.06 20.35 10.13
CA ASN A 348 0.62 20.62 10.10
C ASN A 348 -0.17 19.63 9.21
N MET A 349 0.53 18.77 8.44
CA MET A 349 -0.03 17.82 7.47
C MET A 349 -0.79 18.47 6.29
N THR A 350 -0.38 19.69 5.90
CA THR A 350 -1.04 20.48 4.83
C THR A 350 -0.19 20.70 3.57
N SER A 351 1.08 20.31 3.56
CA SER A 351 1.95 20.42 2.37
C SER A 351 2.01 19.10 1.60
N GLU A 352 2.17 19.17 0.28
CA GLU A 352 2.41 17.98 -0.57
C GLU A 352 3.74 17.29 -0.23
N ASP A 353 4.70 18.00 0.40
CA ASP A 353 5.96 17.43 0.90
C ASP A 353 5.75 16.29 1.93
N VAL A 354 4.58 16.26 2.58
CA VAL A 354 4.17 15.16 3.48
C VAL A 354 4.11 13.84 2.72
N LEU A 355 3.71 13.85 1.45
CA LEU A 355 3.65 12.64 0.64
C LEU A 355 5.04 12.04 0.43
N ILE A 356 6.06 12.90 0.25
CA ILE A 356 7.47 12.51 0.14
C ILE A 356 7.95 11.93 1.47
N GLU A 357 7.74 12.66 2.57
CA GLU A 357 8.19 12.24 3.89
C GLU A 357 7.60 10.90 4.32
N TYR A 358 6.34 10.63 3.96
CA TYR A 358 5.64 9.39 4.32
C TYR A 358 5.80 8.27 3.29
N ASN A 359 6.68 8.39 2.29
CA ASN A 359 6.91 7.41 1.22
C ASN A 359 5.69 7.11 0.32
N VAL A 360 4.73 8.03 0.22
CA VAL A 360 3.49 7.86 -0.57
C VAL A 360 3.39 8.80 -1.78
N ALA A 361 4.44 9.60 -2.03
CA ALA A 361 4.52 10.43 -3.22
C ALA A 361 4.64 9.62 -4.51
N SER A 362 4.11 10.18 -5.60
CA SER A 362 4.26 9.65 -6.96
C SER A 362 5.73 9.36 -7.30
N LEU A 363 5.95 8.32 -8.10
CA LEU A 363 7.25 8.03 -8.68
C LEU A 363 7.58 9.02 -9.80
N ALA A 364 8.80 9.57 -9.78
CA ALA A 364 9.32 10.37 -10.89
C ALA A 364 9.77 9.52 -12.09
N LYS A 365 9.93 8.19 -11.91
CA LYS A 365 10.45 7.24 -12.90
C LYS A 365 9.75 5.89 -12.73
N SER A 366 9.50 5.18 -13.82
CA SER A 366 9.10 3.78 -13.73
C SER A 366 10.28 2.91 -13.27
N VAL A 367 10.04 1.99 -12.35
CA VAL A 367 11.08 1.12 -11.78
C VAL A 367 10.58 -0.31 -11.65
N CYS A 368 11.52 -1.25 -11.60
CA CYS A 368 11.28 -2.65 -11.24
C CYS A 368 11.18 -2.81 -9.72
N MET A 369 10.32 -3.70 -9.25
CA MET A 369 10.24 -4.12 -7.84
C MET A 369 10.13 -5.64 -7.75
N ASP A 370 10.24 -6.19 -6.55
CA ASP A 370 10.20 -7.64 -6.28
C ASP A 370 8.83 -8.27 -6.55
N GLY A 371 7.76 -7.65 -6.06
CA GLY A 371 6.54 -8.39 -5.77
C GLY A 371 5.30 -7.50 -5.69
N ALA A 372 4.18 -8.08 -6.13
CA ALA A 372 3.01 -7.34 -6.55
C ALA A 372 2.11 -6.91 -5.40
N LYS A 373 1.46 -7.89 -4.79
CA LYS A 373 0.76 -7.72 -3.54
C LYS A 373 1.70 -7.25 -2.42
N ARG A 374 2.92 -7.79 -2.40
CA ARG A 374 3.99 -7.65 -1.39
C ARG A 374 5.30 -8.23 -1.99
N ASP A 375 6.52 -7.85 -1.65
CA ASP A 375 6.99 -6.85 -0.66
C ASP A 375 7.11 -5.43 -1.22
N ARG A 376 6.92 -5.24 -2.52
CA ARG A 376 6.68 -3.92 -3.12
C ARG A 376 7.86 -2.93 -2.94
N LEU A 377 9.11 -3.42 -2.95
CA LEU A 377 10.37 -2.67 -2.79
C LEU A 377 11.26 -2.78 -4.05
N VAL A 378 12.15 -1.81 -4.29
CA VAL A 378 13.10 -1.86 -5.42
C VAL A 378 14.29 -2.73 -5.04
N TRP A 379 14.12 -4.05 -5.02
CA TRP A 379 15.22 -4.93 -4.66
C TRP A 379 16.27 -5.04 -5.79
N ILE A 380 17.51 -4.62 -5.49
CA ILE A 380 18.58 -4.52 -6.49
C ILE A 380 19.15 -5.89 -6.92
N GLY A 381 18.95 -6.93 -6.09
CA GLY A 381 19.29 -8.32 -6.41
C GLY A 381 18.31 -8.93 -7.41
N GLU A 382 17.02 -8.81 -7.14
CA GLU A 382 15.89 -9.23 -7.98
C GLU A 382 15.97 -8.54 -9.35
N PHE A 383 16.40 -7.28 -9.39
CA PHE A 383 16.63 -6.52 -10.62
C PHE A 383 17.62 -7.19 -11.60
N TYR A 384 18.56 -8.03 -11.13
CA TYR A 384 19.43 -8.83 -12.01
C TYR A 384 18.65 -9.82 -12.87
N HIS A 385 17.63 -10.46 -12.29
CA HIS A 385 16.71 -11.34 -13.01
C HIS A 385 15.76 -10.52 -13.88
N THR A 386 15.10 -9.51 -13.29
CA THR A 386 14.08 -8.69 -13.97
C THR A 386 14.63 -7.96 -15.20
N THR A 387 15.86 -7.43 -15.15
CA THR A 387 16.52 -6.81 -16.31
C THR A 387 16.57 -7.74 -17.51
N ARG A 388 16.92 -9.03 -17.30
CA ARG A 388 17.02 -10.03 -18.38
C ARG A 388 15.65 -10.38 -18.94
N ILE A 389 14.62 -10.47 -18.09
CA ILE A 389 13.24 -10.74 -18.51
C ILE A 389 12.70 -9.57 -19.33
N ILE A 390 12.79 -8.33 -18.85
CA ILE A 390 12.32 -7.14 -19.56
C ILE A 390 12.97 -7.01 -20.95
N LEU A 391 14.29 -7.23 -21.06
CA LEU A 391 15.00 -7.17 -22.34
C LEU A 391 14.55 -8.28 -23.32
N ALA A 392 14.07 -9.40 -22.80
CA ALA A 392 13.61 -10.56 -23.57
C ALA A 392 12.10 -10.59 -23.83
N SER A 393 11.28 -9.73 -23.21
CA SER A 393 9.81 -9.70 -23.34
C SER A 393 9.27 -8.33 -23.74
N THR A 394 9.06 -7.43 -22.77
CA THR A 394 8.38 -6.14 -22.94
C THR A 394 9.25 -5.06 -23.59
N ARG A 395 10.57 -5.21 -23.52
CA ARG A 395 11.59 -4.24 -23.93
C ARG A 395 11.38 -2.83 -23.34
N ARG A 396 10.79 -2.73 -22.13
CA ARG A 396 10.64 -1.48 -21.36
C ARG A 396 11.99 -1.01 -20.81
N ILE A 397 12.84 -0.48 -21.68
CA ILE A 397 14.16 0.07 -21.33
C ILE A 397 14.03 1.22 -20.31
N ASP A 398 12.92 1.94 -20.34
CA ASP A 398 12.56 2.96 -19.36
C ASP A 398 12.45 2.43 -17.92
N TYR A 399 12.00 1.19 -17.71
CA TYR A 399 11.97 0.56 -16.37
C TYR A 399 13.39 0.21 -15.89
N ILE A 400 14.27 -0.20 -16.82
CA ILE A 400 15.67 -0.56 -16.52
C ILE A 400 16.47 0.70 -16.18
N LEU A 401 16.41 1.72 -17.05
CA LEU A 401 17.09 3.00 -16.82
C LEU A 401 16.50 3.74 -15.61
N GLY A 402 15.18 3.65 -15.41
CA GLY A 402 14.50 4.20 -14.26
C GLY A 402 15.01 3.62 -12.94
N THR A 403 15.07 2.28 -12.80
CA THR A 403 15.66 1.63 -11.62
C THR A 403 17.13 2.01 -11.43
N ILE A 404 17.96 1.95 -12.50
CA ILE A 404 19.39 2.30 -12.40
C ILE A 404 19.58 3.73 -11.86
N ALA A 405 18.78 4.67 -12.37
CA ALA A 405 18.83 6.06 -11.94
C ALA A 405 18.30 6.24 -10.50
N PHE A 406 17.25 5.51 -10.14
CA PHE A 406 16.64 5.55 -8.82
C PHE A 406 17.61 5.08 -7.72
N GLU A 407 18.37 4.02 -7.98
CA GLU A 407 19.40 3.53 -7.06
C GLU A 407 20.60 4.47 -6.97
N PHE A 408 21.13 4.94 -8.10
CA PHE A 408 22.33 5.78 -8.07
C PHE A 408 22.10 7.19 -7.52
N GLU A 409 20.87 7.69 -7.52
CA GLU A 409 20.52 8.90 -6.76
C GLU A 409 20.68 8.70 -5.24
N ARG A 410 20.47 7.47 -4.75
CA ARG A 410 20.63 7.08 -3.33
C ARG A 410 22.03 6.57 -2.99
N GLN A 411 22.97 6.53 -3.92
CA GLN A 411 24.32 6.06 -3.63
C GLN A 411 25.00 6.92 -2.56
N LEU A 412 25.66 6.28 -1.58
CA LEU A 412 26.41 6.97 -0.54
C LEU A 412 27.76 7.47 -1.06
N SER A 413 28.16 8.68 -0.64
CA SER A 413 29.44 9.31 -1.00
C SER A 413 30.58 8.98 -0.05
N ASP A 414 30.25 8.62 1.19
CA ASP A 414 31.12 8.59 2.35
C ASP A 414 30.56 7.64 3.43
N GLY A 415 31.22 7.58 4.60
CA GLY A 415 30.88 6.64 5.66
C GLY A 415 31.32 5.19 5.37
N PRO A 416 30.89 4.22 6.21
CA PRO A 416 31.33 2.82 6.11
C PRO A 416 30.82 2.08 4.86
N PHE A 417 29.80 2.62 4.19
CA PHE A 417 29.21 2.06 2.96
C PHE A 417 29.38 3.00 1.76
N ALA A 418 30.43 3.83 1.77
CA ALA A 418 30.75 4.75 0.67
C ALA A 418 30.81 4.02 -0.68
N GLY A 419 30.00 4.46 -1.65
CA GLY A 419 29.86 3.84 -2.97
C GLY A 419 28.76 2.78 -3.08
N PHE A 420 28.14 2.32 -1.98
CA PHE A 420 27.02 1.38 -2.05
C PHE A 420 25.71 2.11 -2.39
N VAL A 421 24.78 1.37 -2.99
CA VAL A 421 23.36 1.75 -3.15
C VAL A 421 22.52 0.97 -2.12
N PRO A 422 21.31 1.41 -1.73
CA PRO A 422 20.47 0.63 -0.81
C PRO A 422 20.01 -0.67 -1.49
N ILE A 423 19.79 -1.75 -0.72
CA ILE A 423 19.40 -3.06 -1.28
C ILE A 423 17.92 -3.16 -1.65
N ASP A 424 17.06 -2.42 -0.96
CA ASP A 424 15.58 -2.51 -1.01
C ASP A 424 14.86 -1.16 -0.80
N PRO A 425 15.31 -0.04 -1.42
CA PRO A 425 14.72 1.27 -1.14
C PRO A 425 13.26 1.39 -1.53
N GLN A 426 12.63 2.35 -0.87
CA GLN A 426 11.23 2.66 -1.06
C GLN A 426 11.04 3.52 -2.35
N LEU A 427 10.39 3.05 -3.44
CA LEU A 427 9.68 3.84 -4.49
C LEU A 427 9.35 5.29 -4.08
N GLY A 428 8.61 5.45 -2.97
CA GLY A 428 8.11 6.74 -2.50
C GLY A 428 9.13 7.58 -1.73
N SER A 429 10.22 6.98 -1.25
CA SER A 429 11.35 7.70 -0.62
C SER A 429 11.96 8.69 -1.59
N ARG A 430 12.86 9.51 -1.07
CA ARG A 430 13.68 10.40 -1.89
C ARG A 430 15.16 10.38 -1.50
N PRO A 431 16.06 10.70 -2.44
CA PRO A 431 17.51 10.72 -2.20
C PRO A 431 17.95 11.60 -1.02
N GLU A 432 17.24 12.68 -0.72
CA GLU A 432 17.49 13.56 0.42
C GLU A 432 17.34 12.86 1.79
N ASN A 433 16.55 11.79 1.88
CA ASN A 433 16.32 11.04 3.12
C ASN A 433 17.22 9.80 3.26
N LYS A 434 18.13 9.54 2.29
CA LYS A 434 18.89 8.28 2.20
C LYS A 434 19.71 7.93 3.45
N ASP A 435 20.19 8.94 4.18
CA ASP A 435 20.97 8.77 5.41
C ASP A 435 20.12 8.27 6.60
N ALA A 436 18.79 8.30 6.49
CA ALA A 436 17.88 7.68 7.46
C ALA A 436 17.82 6.14 7.32
N PHE A 437 18.33 5.60 6.20
CA PHE A 437 18.21 4.19 5.81
C PHE A 437 19.56 3.44 5.80
N MET A 438 20.52 3.84 6.64
CA MET A 438 21.90 3.30 6.63
C MET A 438 22.01 1.77 6.72
N ASN A 439 21.03 1.09 7.32
CA ASN A 439 20.96 -0.37 7.37
C ASN A 439 20.69 -1.03 6.01
N GLN A 440 19.98 -0.36 5.08
CA GLN A 440 19.74 -0.85 3.72
C GLN A 440 21.03 -0.95 2.88
N TYR A 441 22.14 -0.35 3.34
CA TYR A 441 23.44 -0.44 2.68
C TYR A 441 24.33 -1.54 3.28
N GLY A 442 24.03 -2.00 4.50
CA GLY A 442 24.86 -2.98 5.21
C GLY A 442 24.43 -4.46 5.04
N GLY A 443 23.21 -4.69 4.53
CA GLY A 443 22.69 -6.04 4.27
C GLY A 443 23.07 -6.59 2.89
N LEU A 444 22.95 -7.91 2.73
CA LEU A 444 23.00 -8.66 1.45
C LEU A 444 24.03 -8.10 0.44
N ILE A 445 25.31 -8.12 0.83
CA ILE A 445 26.39 -7.45 0.08
C ILE A 445 26.52 -7.98 -1.37
N ASP A 446 26.11 -9.23 -1.61
CA ASP A 446 26.02 -9.85 -2.93
C ASP A 446 24.99 -9.18 -3.86
N TYR A 447 23.95 -8.53 -3.33
CA TYR A 447 22.97 -7.78 -4.12
C TYR A 447 23.61 -6.59 -4.86
N GLN A 448 24.66 -5.99 -4.29
CA GLN A 448 25.45 -4.95 -4.96
C GLN A 448 26.16 -5.49 -6.21
N ASP A 449 26.65 -6.74 -6.16
CA ASP A 449 27.31 -7.41 -7.28
C ASP A 449 26.29 -7.83 -8.35
N LEU A 450 25.10 -8.28 -7.92
CA LEU A 450 23.97 -8.55 -8.81
C LEU A 450 23.49 -7.29 -9.53
N PHE A 451 23.43 -6.15 -8.85
CA PHE A 451 23.08 -4.86 -9.45
C PHE A 451 24.10 -4.41 -10.51
N LEU A 452 25.40 -4.50 -10.22
CA LEU A 452 26.46 -4.30 -11.23
C LEU A 452 26.31 -5.26 -12.42
N CYS A 453 25.97 -6.52 -12.17
CA CYS A 453 25.70 -7.50 -13.21
C CYS A 453 24.42 -7.18 -14.02
N ALA A 454 23.40 -6.58 -13.41
CA ALA A 454 22.18 -6.12 -14.07
C ALA A 454 22.50 -4.99 -15.08
N ILE A 455 23.26 -3.99 -14.64
CA ILE A 455 23.76 -2.90 -15.51
C ILE A 455 24.62 -3.47 -16.65
N GLY A 456 25.51 -4.42 -16.35
CA GLY A 456 26.31 -5.13 -17.36
C GLY A 456 25.47 -5.95 -18.35
N ASN A 457 24.39 -6.59 -17.90
CA ASN A 457 23.43 -7.30 -18.76
C ASN A 457 22.68 -6.33 -19.68
N SER A 458 22.23 -5.18 -19.14
CA SER A 458 21.61 -4.11 -19.93
C SER A 458 22.56 -3.66 -21.04
N PHE A 459 23.78 -3.22 -20.68
CA PHE A 459 24.77 -2.79 -21.65
C PHE A 459 25.07 -3.85 -22.73
N ARG A 460 25.30 -5.11 -22.34
CA ARG A 460 25.57 -6.20 -23.30
C ARG A 460 24.43 -6.45 -24.27
N SER A 461 23.18 -6.17 -23.87
CA SER A 461 21.98 -6.45 -24.67
C SER A 461 21.53 -5.26 -25.53
N THR A 462 21.83 -4.03 -25.11
CA THR A 462 21.36 -2.80 -25.76
C THR A 462 22.47 -2.01 -26.47
N SER A 463 23.73 -2.17 -26.03
CA SER A 463 24.84 -1.27 -26.36
C SER A 463 24.56 0.22 -26.05
N ASP A 464 23.67 0.50 -25.09
CA ASP A 464 23.21 1.86 -24.76
C ASP A 464 24.25 2.65 -23.93
N ILE A 465 25.32 3.06 -24.60
CA ILE A 465 26.36 3.93 -24.02
C ILE A 465 25.77 5.30 -23.64
N ALA A 466 24.83 5.81 -24.43
CA ALA A 466 24.29 7.16 -24.25
C ALA A 466 23.61 7.30 -22.89
N ASN A 467 22.71 6.38 -22.52
CA ASN A 467 21.96 6.46 -21.26
C ASN A 467 22.71 5.88 -20.06
N LEU A 468 23.72 5.02 -20.26
CA LEU A 468 24.53 4.46 -19.16
C LEU A 468 25.76 5.30 -18.81
N SER A 469 26.32 6.07 -19.75
CA SER A 469 27.51 6.90 -19.50
C SER A 469 27.37 7.95 -18.39
N PRO A 470 26.20 8.58 -18.12
CA PRO A 470 26.04 9.50 -16.99
C PRO A 470 26.32 8.85 -15.62
N TYR A 471 26.01 7.56 -15.49
CA TYR A 471 26.19 6.78 -14.25
C TYR A 471 27.58 6.15 -14.12
N TRP A 472 28.50 6.38 -15.06
CA TRP A 472 29.81 5.71 -15.06
C TRP A 472 30.66 6.01 -13.81
N THR A 473 30.52 7.20 -13.22
CA THR A 473 31.15 7.55 -11.94
C THR A 473 30.57 6.70 -10.80
N ASN A 474 29.23 6.57 -10.75
CA ASN A 474 28.51 5.79 -9.74
C ASN A 474 28.83 4.29 -9.83
N ILE A 475 28.78 3.73 -11.05
CA ILE A 475 29.15 2.33 -11.34
C ILE A 475 30.57 2.04 -10.86
N ARG A 476 31.52 2.96 -11.11
CA ARG A 476 32.91 2.81 -10.68
C ARG A 476 33.08 2.95 -9.17
N ALA A 477 32.32 3.82 -8.52
CA ALA A 477 32.32 3.95 -7.06
C ALA A 477 31.84 2.63 -6.40
N LEU A 478 30.72 2.08 -6.88
CA LEU A 478 30.17 0.82 -6.39
C LEU A 478 31.14 -0.35 -6.61
N ALA A 479 31.68 -0.51 -7.82
CA ALA A 479 32.64 -1.57 -8.12
C ALA A 479 33.94 -1.45 -7.30
N LYS A 480 34.40 -0.23 -6.99
CA LYS A 480 35.54 -0.02 -6.09
C LYS A 480 35.21 -0.40 -4.65
N ALA A 481 34.05 0.03 -4.15
CA ALA A 481 33.61 -0.25 -2.78
C ALA A 481 33.41 -1.76 -2.54
N ARG A 482 33.01 -2.51 -3.58
CA ARG A 482 32.89 -3.97 -3.54
C ARG A 482 34.21 -4.76 -3.65
N LEU A 483 35.29 -4.11 -4.08
CA LEU A 483 36.64 -4.69 -4.20
C LEU A 483 37.59 -4.27 -3.08
N ALA A 484 37.16 -3.38 -2.17
CA ALA A 484 37.89 -2.93 -1.00
C ALA A 484 37.62 -3.83 0.22
#